data_AF-A0A2M7RA27-F1
#
_entry.id   AF-A0A2M7RA27-F1
#
_cell.length_a   1.000
_cell.length_b   1.000
_cell.length_c   1.000
_cell.angle_alpha   90.00
_cell.angle_beta   90.00
_cell.angle_gamma   90.00
#
_symmetry.space_group_name_H-M   'P 1'
#
loop_
_entity.id
_entity.type
_entity.pdbx_description
1 polymer ?
#
loop_
_entity_poly.entity_id
_entity_poly.type
_entity_poly.pdbx_seq_one_letter_code
_entity_poly.pdbx_strand_id
1 'polypeptide(L)'
;MKYFFLSFVILFSFVAFVPQTLALDLGKDILENAAEKGGYDKNTTDTSLSKNIGVAINMILSVVGVIFTVLMVYAGYTWMVARGDEPKIDKAKKVITASIIGLIVTLAAYSITNFVVPRVLNQTLSYVDIYSFSQRLISLWPIFV
;
A
#
# COMPACT_ATOMS: atom_id res chain seq x y z
N MET A 1 -30.95 -14.27 13.61
CA MET A 1 -29.57 -14.74 13.36
C MET A 1 -29.21 -14.73 11.87
N LYS A 2 -30.04 -15.30 10.97
CA LYS A 2 -29.76 -15.36 9.52
C LYS A 2 -29.64 -13.98 8.83
N TYR A 3 -30.44 -12.99 9.24
CA TYR A 3 -30.47 -11.65 8.65
C TYR A 3 -29.24 -10.77 8.98
N PHE A 4 -28.56 -11.00 10.11
CA PHE A 4 -27.33 -10.28 10.46
C PHE A 4 -26.15 -10.72 9.60
N PHE A 5 -26.04 -12.04 9.38
CA PHE A 5 -25.05 -12.62 8.49
C PHE A 5 -25.27 -12.21 7.02
N LEU A 6 -26.54 -12.14 6.60
CA LEU A 6 -26.91 -11.74 5.23
C LEU A 6 -26.63 -10.25 4.96
N SER A 7 -26.88 -9.36 5.94
CA SER A 7 -26.53 -7.94 5.85
C SER A 7 -25.01 -7.72 5.71
N PHE A 8 -24.21 -8.50 6.44
CA PHE A 8 -22.75 -8.45 6.35
C PHE A 8 -22.21 -8.93 4.99
N VAL A 9 -22.80 -9.99 4.42
CA VAL A 9 -22.45 -10.50 3.08
C VAL A 9 -22.83 -9.53 1.97
N ILE A 10 -23.92 -8.79 2.13
CA ILE A 10 -24.35 -7.73 1.20
C ILE A 10 -23.38 -6.53 1.25
N LEU A 11 -22.97 -6.10 2.45
CA LEU A 11 -21.94 -5.07 2.64
C LEU A 11 -20.59 -5.48 2.02
N PHE A 12 -20.19 -6.74 2.20
CA PHE A 12 -18.97 -7.31 1.62
C PHE A 12 -19.00 -7.32 0.08
N SER A 13 -20.15 -7.69 -0.51
CA SER A 13 -20.33 -7.65 -1.98
C SER A 13 -20.34 -6.22 -2.51
N PHE A 14 -20.84 -5.26 -1.73
CA PHE A 14 -20.80 -3.84 -2.08
C PHE A 14 -19.36 -3.32 -2.10
N VAL A 15 -18.52 -3.68 -1.12
CA VAL A 15 -17.08 -3.34 -1.10
C VAL A 15 -16.31 -3.99 -2.26
N ALA A 16 -16.65 -5.24 -2.62
CA ALA A 16 -16.04 -5.93 -3.76
C ALA A 16 -16.46 -5.34 -5.13
N PHE A 17 -17.62 -4.66 -5.19
CA PHE A 17 -18.13 -3.98 -6.38
C PHE A 17 -17.79 -2.48 -6.39
N VAL A 18 -17.14 -1.93 -5.36
CA VAL A 18 -16.53 -0.60 -5.44
C VAL A 18 -15.45 -0.70 -6.53
N PRO A 19 -15.52 0.10 -7.60
CA PRO A 19 -14.46 0.13 -8.59
C PRO A 19 -13.14 0.34 -7.85
N GLN A 20 -12.14 -0.48 -8.19
CA GLN A 20 -10.83 -0.60 -7.54
C GLN A 20 -9.98 0.70 -7.58
N THR A 21 -10.61 1.84 -7.89
CA THR A 21 -10.06 3.18 -7.93
C THR A 21 -9.84 3.78 -6.54
N LEU A 22 -10.28 3.12 -5.46
CA LEU A 22 -9.74 3.37 -4.11
C LEU A 22 -8.39 2.65 -3.91
N ALA A 23 -7.54 2.65 -4.95
CA ALA A 23 -6.14 2.36 -4.77
C ALA A 23 -5.59 3.47 -3.86
N LEU A 24 -5.06 3.08 -2.70
CA LEU A 24 -4.26 3.95 -1.86
C LEU A 24 -3.07 4.39 -2.72
N ASP A 25 -3.12 5.64 -3.21
CA ASP A 25 -2.10 6.16 -4.12
C ASP A 25 -0.78 6.29 -3.36
N LEU A 26 0.07 5.27 -3.50
CA LEU A 26 1.41 5.15 -2.93
C LEU A 26 2.41 6.16 -3.52
N GLY A 27 1.94 7.30 -4.04
CA GLY A 27 2.75 8.26 -4.76
C GLY A 27 3.02 7.81 -6.19
N LYS A 28 2.03 7.21 -6.86
CA LYS A 28 2.08 6.74 -8.25
C LYS A 28 2.55 7.85 -9.19
N ASP A 29 2.10 9.09 -8.96
CA ASP A 29 2.60 10.26 -9.68
C ASP A 29 4.10 10.52 -9.42
N ILE A 30 4.56 10.36 -8.17
CA ILE A 30 5.96 10.57 -7.79
C ILE A 30 6.85 9.48 -8.39
N LEU A 31 6.37 8.24 -8.41
CA LEU A 31 7.03 7.08 -9.02
C LEU A 31 7.03 7.15 -10.55
N GLU A 32 5.98 7.69 -11.16
CA GLU A 32 5.91 7.88 -12.62
C GLU A 32 6.87 9.00 -13.08
N ASN A 33 6.91 10.11 -12.34
CA ASN A 33 7.90 11.17 -12.55
C ASN A 33 9.34 10.69 -12.27
N ALA A 34 9.53 9.77 -11.32
CA ALA A 34 10.81 9.13 -11.04
C ALA A 34 11.31 8.26 -12.21
N ALA A 35 10.42 7.43 -12.75
CA ALA A 35 10.72 6.54 -13.86
C ALA A 35 11.07 7.35 -15.11
N GLU A 36 10.30 8.40 -15.40
CA GLU A 36 10.54 9.30 -16.52
C GLU A 36 11.89 10.03 -16.39
N LYS A 37 12.22 10.56 -15.21
CA LYS A 37 13.53 11.20 -14.96
C LYS A 37 14.70 10.21 -14.92
N GLY A 38 14.44 8.94 -14.62
CA GLY A 38 15.41 7.85 -14.69
C GLY A 38 15.68 7.32 -16.09
N GLY A 39 15.03 7.87 -17.13
CA GLY A 39 15.19 7.45 -18.52
C GLY A 39 14.37 6.21 -18.91
N TYR A 40 13.38 5.83 -18.10
CA TYR A 40 12.47 4.72 -18.41
C TYR A 40 11.25 5.23 -19.20
N ASP A 41 11.02 4.66 -20.38
CA ASP A 41 9.87 4.98 -21.24
C ASP A 41 8.57 4.42 -20.64
N LYS A 42 7.55 5.28 -20.51
CA LYS A 42 6.22 5.02 -19.95
C LYS A 42 5.48 3.86 -20.65
N ASN A 43 5.91 3.48 -21.86
CA ASN A 43 5.32 2.42 -22.66
C ASN A 43 6.17 1.14 -22.77
N THR A 44 7.34 1.09 -22.11
CA THR A 44 8.22 -0.08 -22.21
C THR A 44 7.97 -1.10 -21.09
N THR A 45 8.05 -2.37 -21.48
CA THR A 45 7.75 -3.56 -20.68
C THR A 45 8.65 -3.73 -19.45
N ASP A 46 9.72 -2.94 -19.32
CA ASP A 46 10.73 -3.09 -18.25
C ASP A 46 10.29 -2.48 -16.91
N THR A 47 9.47 -1.43 -16.91
CA THR A 47 8.83 -0.94 -15.67
C THR A 47 7.59 -1.75 -15.29
N SER A 48 7.17 -2.68 -16.16
CA SER A 48 6.01 -3.54 -15.95
C SER A 48 6.16 -4.39 -14.70
N LEU A 49 7.37 -4.90 -14.40
CA LEU A 49 7.57 -5.71 -13.21
C LEU A 49 7.29 -4.92 -11.92
N SER A 50 7.89 -3.74 -11.77
CA SER A 50 7.69 -2.88 -10.59
C SER A 50 6.25 -2.38 -10.49
N LYS A 51 5.63 -2.01 -11.63
CA LYS A 51 4.21 -1.60 -11.68
C LYS A 51 3.27 -2.74 -11.33
N ASN A 52 3.51 -3.94 -11.87
CA ASN A 52 2.69 -5.12 -11.63
C ASN A 52 2.87 -5.65 -10.19
N ILE A 53 4.07 -5.55 -9.62
CA ILE A 53 4.33 -5.82 -8.20
C ILE A 53 3.61 -4.79 -7.32
N GLY A 54 3.65 -3.49 -7.67
CA GLY A 54 2.92 -2.45 -6.94
C GLY A 54 1.39 -2.67 -6.96
N VAL A 55 0.85 -3.11 -8.10
CA VAL A 55 -0.57 -3.49 -8.21
C VAL A 55 -0.87 -4.75 -7.39
N ALA A 56 0.01 -5.76 -7.43
CA ALA A 56 -0.15 -6.98 -6.64
C ALA A 56 -0.10 -6.71 -5.12
N ILE A 57 0.83 -5.87 -4.66
CA ILE A 57 0.93 -5.46 -3.25
C ILE A 57 -0.33 -4.72 -2.83
N ASN A 58 -0.84 -3.79 -3.63
CA ASN A 58 -2.09 -3.09 -3.34
C ASN A 58 -3.29 -4.04 -3.27
N MET A 59 -3.37 -5.01 -4.18
CA MET A 59 -4.42 -6.02 -4.17
C MET A 59 -4.34 -6.90 -2.92
N ILE A 60 -3.13 -7.26 -2.47
CA ILE A 60 -2.96 -8.03 -1.24
C ILE A 60 -3.30 -7.16 -0.02
N LEU A 61 -2.86 -5.90 0.03
CA LEU A 61 -3.16 -4.99 1.14
C LEU A 61 -4.66 -4.75 1.31
N SER A 62 -5.41 -4.61 0.20
CA SER A 62 -6.86 -4.41 0.26
C SER A 62 -7.56 -5.64 0.83
N VAL A 63 -7.16 -6.85 0.39
CA VAL A 63 -7.69 -8.11 0.92
C VAL A 63 -7.34 -8.28 2.39
N VAL A 64 -6.11 -7.96 2.79
CA VAL A 64 -5.65 -8.00 4.18
C VAL A 64 -6.49 -7.08 5.07
N GLY A 65 -6.70 -5.82 4.65
CA GLY A 65 -7.54 -4.87 5.39
C GLY A 65 -8.95 -5.40 5.64
N VAL A 66 -9.57 -5.98 4.61
CA VAL A 66 -10.91 -6.58 4.71
C VAL A 66 -10.92 -7.77 5.66
N ILE A 67 -9.92 -8.66 5.59
CA ILE A 67 -9.81 -9.81 6.50
C ILE A 67 -9.71 -9.34 7.96
N PHE A 68 -8.90 -8.32 8.25
CA PHE A 68 -8.80 -7.74 9.59
C PHE A 68 -10.13 -7.17 10.09
N THR A 69 -10.90 -6.50 9.22
CA THR A 69 -12.25 -6.02 9.57
C THR A 69 -13.19 -7.17 9.90
N VAL A 70 -13.19 -8.25 9.11
CA VAL A 70 -14.04 -9.43 9.35
C VAL A 70 -13.67 -10.11 10.68
N LEU A 71 -12.37 -10.28 10.96
CA LEU A 71 -11.89 -10.86 12.22
C LEU A 71 -12.28 -10.00 13.42
N MET A 72 -12.21 -8.67 13.30
CA MET A 72 -12.63 -7.73 14.35
C MET A 72 -14.13 -7.86 14.65
N VAL A 73 -14.97 -7.97 13.62
CA VAL A 73 -16.42 -8.19 13.78
C VAL A 73 -16.70 -9.55 14.42
N TYR A 74 -16.03 -10.61 13.98
CA TYR A 74 -16.17 -11.95 14.56
C TYR A 74 -15.76 -11.98 16.04
N ALA A 75 -14.66 -11.33 16.38
CA ALA A 75 -14.20 -11.23 17.76
C ALA A 75 -15.15 -10.39 18.63
N GLY A 76 -15.67 -9.28 18.10
CA GLY A 76 -16.69 -8.47 18.77
C GLY A 76 -17.98 -9.26 19.02
N TYR A 77 -18.45 -10.02 18.03
CA TYR A 77 -19.61 -10.90 18.20
C TYR A 77 -19.37 -11.97 19.27
N THR A 78 -18.20 -12.62 19.24
CA THR A 78 -17.82 -13.64 20.23
C THR A 78 -17.78 -13.05 21.64
N TRP A 79 -17.31 -11.81 21.78
CA TRP A 79 -17.29 -11.10 23.06
C TRP A 79 -18.72 -10.81 23.57
N MET A 80 -19.63 -10.37 22.70
CA MET A 80 -21.02 -10.07 23.05
C MET A 80 -21.83 -11.33 23.45
N VAL A 81 -21.52 -12.49 22.87
CA VAL A 81 -22.24 -13.75 23.13
C VAL A 81 -21.62 -14.57 24.27
N ALA A 82 -20.50 -14.13 24.84
CA ALA A 82 -19.81 -14.89 25.89
C ALA A 82 -20.63 -15.08 27.17
N ARG A 83 -21.69 -14.29 27.44
CA ARG A 83 -22.65 -14.50 28.56
C ARG A 83 -22.02 -14.77 29.94
N GLY A 84 -20.82 -14.24 30.21
CA GLY A 84 -20.09 -14.45 31.47
C GLY A 84 -19.10 -15.62 31.47
N ASP A 85 -18.92 -16.31 30.34
CA ASP A 85 -17.92 -17.37 30.15
C ASP A 85 -16.52 -16.74 29.96
N GLU A 86 -15.74 -16.66 31.04
CA GLU A 86 -14.39 -16.07 31.07
C GLU A 86 -13.47 -16.51 29.93
N PRO A 87 -13.30 -17.82 29.61
CA PRO A 87 -12.42 -18.24 28.52
C PRO A 87 -12.86 -17.74 27.14
N LYS A 88 -14.16 -17.52 26.90
CA LYS A 88 -14.64 -16.91 25.65
C LYS A 88 -14.35 -15.42 25.58
N ILE A 89 -14.48 -14.73 26.71
CA ILE A 89 -14.12 -13.30 26.82
C ILE A 89 -12.63 -13.10 26.56
N ASP A 90 -11.78 -13.92 27.17
CA ASP A 90 -10.34 -13.84 27.02
C ASP A 90 -9.89 -14.15 25.58
N LYS A 91 -10.50 -15.16 24.96
CA LYS A 91 -10.24 -15.48 23.55
C LYS A 91 -10.65 -14.33 22.63
N ALA A 92 -11.82 -13.74 22.85
CA ALA A 92 -12.29 -12.60 22.05
C ALA A 92 -11.36 -11.38 22.19
N LYS A 93 -10.95 -11.05 23.42
CA LYS A 93 -9.98 -9.98 23.69
C LYS A 93 -8.66 -10.22 22.95
N LYS A 94 -8.08 -11.42 23.03
CA LYS A 94 -6.83 -11.75 22.31
C LYS A 94 -6.94 -11.52 20.80
N VAL A 95 -8.06 -11.92 20.19
CA VAL A 95 -8.28 -11.72 18.76
C VAL A 95 -8.45 -10.23 18.42
N ILE A 96 -9.15 -9.45 19.26
CA ILE A 96 -9.27 -7.99 19.08
C ILE A 96 -7.89 -7.34 19.15
N THR A 97 -7.10 -7.62 20.17
CA THR A 97 -5.76 -7.03 20.35
C THR A 97 -4.83 -7.39 19.20
N ALA A 98 -4.83 -8.67 18.77
CA ALA A 98 -4.04 -9.12 17.62
C ALA A 98 -4.47 -8.42 16.31
N SER A 99 -5.77 -8.23 16.12
CA SER A 99 -6.32 -7.55 14.94
C SER A 99 -5.92 -6.06 14.90
N ILE A 100 -5.95 -5.38 16.05
CA ILE A 100 -5.55 -3.97 16.18
C ILE A 100 -4.04 -3.82 15.90
N ILE A 101 -3.21 -4.69 16.48
CA ILE A 101 -1.76 -4.64 16.25
C ILE A 101 -1.44 -4.87 14.76
N GLY A 102 -2.07 -5.85 14.12
CA GLY A 102 -1.87 -6.09 12.68
C GLY A 102 -2.28 -4.90 11.80
N LEU A 103 -3.38 -4.22 12.15
CA LEU A 103 -3.80 -3.01 11.46
C LEU A 103 -2.80 -1.86 11.65
N ILE A 104 -2.33 -1.64 12.88
CA ILE A 104 -1.33 -0.62 13.20
C ILE A 104 -0.04 -0.87 12.43
N VAL A 105 0.45 -2.11 12.40
CA VAL A 105 1.68 -2.47 11.67
C VAL A 105 1.53 -2.21 10.17
N THR A 106 0.38 -2.54 9.59
CA THR A 106 0.11 -2.31 8.16
C THR A 106 0.10 -0.82 7.83
N LEU A 107 -0.56 0.00 8.66
CA LEU A 107 -0.59 1.46 8.53
C LEU A 107 0.80 2.08 8.75
N ALA A 108 1.55 1.57 9.72
CA ALA A 108 2.91 2.04 10.01
C ALA A 108 3.87 1.73 8.85
N ALA A 109 3.81 0.52 8.29
CA ALA A 109 4.61 0.14 7.12
C ALA A 109 4.36 1.09 5.94
N TYR A 110 3.09 1.37 5.64
CA TYR A 110 2.69 2.34 4.61
C TYR A 110 3.26 3.74 4.88
N SER A 111 3.08 4.23 6.10
CA SER A 111 3.56 5.56 6.52
C SER A 111 5.08 5.69 6.36
N ILE A 112 5.82 4.65 6.74
CA ILE A 112 7.28 4.60 6.58
C ILE A 112 7.66 4.60 5.09
N THR A 113 7.02 3.79 4.25
CA THR A 113 7.30 3.76 2.81
C THR A 113 7.10 5.14 2.18
N ASN A 114 5.97 5.79 2.46
CA ASN A 114 5.69 7.13 1.93
C ASN A 114 6.65 8.20 2.47
N PHE A 115 7.21 7.98 3.65
CA PHE A 115 8.21 8.88 4.25
C PHE A 115 9.60 8.69 3.61
N VAL A 116 10.03 7.45 3.34
CA VAL A 116 11.39 7.14 2.89
C VAL A 116 11.55 7.36 1.38
N VAL A 117 10.62 6.87 0.57
CA VAL A 117 10.71 6.87 -0.91
C VAL A 117 11.00 8.27 -1.51
N PRO A 118 10.25 9.35 -1.20
CA PRO A 118 10.51 10.65 -1.80
C PRO A 118 11.86 11.26 -1.38
N ARG A 119 12.37 10.93 -0.18
CA ARG A 119 13.67 11.43 0.27
C ARG A 119 14.83 10.82 -0.49
N VAL A 120 14.77 9.51 -0.72
CA VAL A 120 15.78 8.79 -1.50
C VAL A 120 15.76 9.28 -2.96
N LEU A 121 14.56 9.48 -3.51
CA LEU A 121 14.42 9.88 -4.90
C LEU A 121 14.95 11.30 -5.19
N ASN A 122 14.65 12.27 -4.32
CA ASN A 122 15.15 13.63 -4.48
C ASN A 122 16.68 13.72 -4.45
N GLN A 123 17.35 12.85 -3.70
CA GLN A 123 18.81 12.80 -3.64
C GLN A 123 19.42 12.23 -4.93
N THR A 124 18.78 11.24 -5.55
CA THR A 124 19.23 10.67 -6.82
C THR A 124 19.10 11.67 -7.98
N LEU A 125 18.02 12.45 -8.03
CA LEU A 125 17.81 13.46 -9.08
C LEU A 125 18.85 14.59 -9.06
N SER A 126 19.27 15.03 -7.87
CA SER A 126 20.32 16.05 -7.74
C SER A 126 21.69 15.59 -8.26
N TYR A 127 21.97 14.29 -8.24
CA TYR A 127 23.21 13.73 -8.78
C TYR A 127 23.14 13.67 -10.32
N VAL A 128 22.01 13.25 -10.90
CA VAL A 128 21.85 13.14 -12.37
C VAL A 128 22.00 14.49 -13.08
N ASP A 129 21.51 15.59 -12.49
CA ASP A 129 21.66 16.93 -13.09
C ASP A 129 23.14 17.38 -13.19
N ILE A 130 23.96 17.06 -12.19
CA ILE A 130 25.39 17.45 -12.17
C ILE A 130 26.20 16.61 -13.17
N TYR A 131 25.89 15.32 -13.30
CA TYR A 131 26.58 14.43 -14.25
C TYR A 131 26.13 14.64 -15.69
N SER A 132 24.85 14.91 -15.93
CA SER A 132 24.38 15.29 -17.27
C SER A 132 24.93 16.65 -17.70
N PHE A 133 25.08 17.61 -16.79
CA PHE A 133 25.75 18.88 -17.06
C PHE A 133 27.24 18.71 -17.35
N SER A 134 27.96 17.90 -16.57
CA SER A 134 29.39 17.62 -16.83
C SER A 134 29.61 16.89 -18.17
N GLN A 135 28.73 15.95 -18.53
CA GLN A 135 28.76 15.28 -19.84
C GLN A 135 28.46 16.24 -20.99
N ARG A 136 27.54 17.19 -20.80
CA ARG A 136 27.28 18.26 -21.78
C ARG A 136 28.52 19.14 -21.98
N LEU A 137 29.24 19.49 -20.90
CA LEU A 137 30.49 20.22 -21.00
C LEU A 137 31.59 19.43 -21.74
N ILE A 138 31.70 18.12 -21.50
CA ILE A 138 32.65 17.24 -22.22
C ILE A 138 32.29 17.13 -23.70
N SER A 139 31.01 17.03 -24.05
CA SER A 139 30.57 17.02 -25.46
C SER A 139 30.81 18.34 -26.20
N LEU A 140 30.94 19.44 -25.46
CA LEU A 140 31.27 20.76 -25.99
C LEU A 140 32.78 21.04 -25.99
N TRP A 141 33.61 20.17 -25.39
CA TRP A 141 35.07 20.26 -25.42
C TRP A 141 35.67 20.46 -26.83
N PRO A 142 35.16 19.81 -27.91
CA PRO A 142 35.66 20.00 -29.27
C PRO A 142 35.34 21.38 -29.88
N ILE A 143 34.47 22.18 -29.23
CA ILE A 143 34.09 23.52 -29.71
C ILE A 143 34.98 24.59 -29.06
N PHE A 144 35.61 24.28 -27.92
CA PHE A 144 36.42 25.20 -27.13
C PHE A 144 37.94 24.92 -27.22
N VAL A 145 38.36 23.90 -27.97
CA VAL A 145 39.76 23.56 -28.28
C VAL A 145 39.94 23.56 -29.79
#